data_AF-A0A945ZM49-F1
#
_entry.id   AF-A0A945ZM49-F1
#
_cell.length_a   1.000
_cell.length_b   1.000
_cell.length_c   1.000
_cell.angle_alpha   90.00
_cell.angle_beta   90.00
_cell.angle_gamma   90.00
#
_symmetry.space_group_name_H-M   'P 1'
#
loop_
_entity.id
_entity.type
_entity.pdbx_description
1 polymer ?
#
loop_
_entity_poly.entity_id
_entity_poly.type
_entity_poly.pdbx_seq_one_letter_code
_entity_poly.pdbx_strand_id
1 'polypeptide(L)'
;MSSIYRKGRDGYYYYQTYVINPETGKKNKRLFHSLNTKEQSEAELQQKELDLKYEKEQTYILKKSESIFPLFIEHKTTILLMVATAVTTIFIMNIFYEISKEKITQEYTNNLAELNQNLESKLQSESALAENIKSQEFSMVEGDTNTIVKQIKQKPKVLIPEFEIVRTEHLSGAFNQGKVFVTINDIFTTEGLRVLCQKLQIRYKEYSNIIICLYTDDVVGRALANGLGKTFSLREQKTAWLAMYSYNPVEGEYFNDNPTGYISTQ
;
A
#
# COMPACT_ATOMS: atom_id res chain seq x y z
N MET A 1 9.12 36.92 22.35
CA MET A 1 9.00 37.97 23.38
C MET A 1 10.38 38.20 23.94
N SER A 2 10.90 39.41 23.74
CA SER A 2 12.17 39.87 24.32
C SER A 2 11.88 40.70 25.56
N SER A 3 12.91 40.93 26.37
CA SER A 3 12.85 41.79 27.53
C SER A 3 14.18 42.51 27.71
N ILE A 4 14.14 43.75 28.17
CA ILE A 4 15.31 44.46 28.69
C ILE A 4 15.26 44.55 30.20
N TYR A 5 16.41 44.48 30.85
CA TYR A 5 16.53 44.65 32.29
C TYR A 5 17.82 45.39 32.64
N ARG A 6 17.78 46.14 33.74
CA ARG A 6 18.95 46.87 34.24
C ARG A 6 19.72 46.04 35.24
N LYS A 7 21.03 45.93 35.07
CA LYS A 7 21.88 45.16 35.98
C LYS A 7 22.45 46.09 37.06
N GLY A 8 22.28 45.70 38.32
CA GLY A 8 22.58 46.58 39.46
C GLY A 8 24.06 46.95 39.64
N ARG A 9 24.98 46.11 39.19
CA ARG A 9 26.43 46.31 39.40
C ARG A 9 27.03 47.42 38.53
N ASP A 10 26.59 47.53 37.28
CA ASP A 10 27.16 48.41 36.24
C ASP A 10 26.16 49.48 35.78
N GLY A 11 24.87 49.28 36.07
CA GLY A 11 23.78 50.20 35.78
C GLY A 11 23.35 50.21 34.31
N TYR A 12 23.93 49.33 33.49
CA TYR A 12 23.61 49.21 32.06
C TYR A 12 22.40 48.30 31.83
N TYR A 13 21.71 48.54 30.72
CA TYR A 13 20.63 47.69 30.25
C TYR A 13 21.17 46.49 29.46
N TYR A 14 20.48 45.36 29.65
CA TYR A 14 20.75 44.11 28.97
C TYR A 14 19.49 43.63 28.27
N TYR A 15 19.64 43.15 27.05
CA TYR A 15 18.61 42.51 26.25
C TYR A 15 18.64 41.00 26.43
N GLN A 16 17.46 40.40 26.46
CA GLN A 16 17.28 38.97 26.50
C GLN A 16 16.13 38.54 25.60
N THR A 17 16.32 37.45 24.85
CA THR A 17 15.27 36.83 24.05
C THR A 17 15.46 35.33 23.92
N TYR A 18 14.41 34.64 23.49
CA TYR A 18 14.48 33.23 23.09
C TYR A 18 14.45 33.13 21.56
N VAL A 19 15.38 32.39 21.00
CA VAL A 19 15.49 32.08 19.58
C VAL A 19 15.36 30.57 19.34
N ILE A 20 15.13 30.22 18.07
CA ILE A 20 15.07 28.82 17.63
C ILE A 20 16.45 28.21 17.76
N ASN A 21 16.52 27.04 18.40
CA ASN A 21 17.73 26.24 18.44
C ASN A 21 17.87 25.49 17.10
N PRO A 22 18.97 25.68 16.35
CA PRO A 22 19.16 25.01 15.07
C PRO A 22 19.25 23.49 15.18
N GLU A 23 19.62 22.95 16.35
CA GLU A 23 19.75 21.50 16.58
C GLU A 23 18.40 20.84 16.91
N THR A 24 17.54 21.54 17.68
CA THR A 24 16.29 20.95 18.18
C THR A 24 15.04 21.49 17.48
N GLY A 25 15.15 22.55 16.68
CA GLY A 25 14.04 23.24 16.00
C GLY A 25 13.08 23.99 16.94
N LYS A 26 13.26 23.88 18.26
CA LYS A 26 12.40 24.51 19.27
C LYS A 26 12.92 25.90 19.65
N LYS A 27 12.01 26.80 20.02
CA LYS A 27 12.32 28.15 20.52
C LYS A 27 12.77 28.15 21.98
N ASN A 28 13.88 27.46 22.27
CA ASN A 28 14.38 27.24 23.63
C ASN A 28 15.80 27.77 23.85
N LYS A 29 16.47 28.32 22.83
CA LYS A 29 17.82 28.89 22.97
C LYS A 29 17.72 30.32 23.48
N ARG A 30 18.33 30.60 24.65
CA ARG A 30 18.34 31.94 25.25
C ARG A 30 19.54 32.75 24.75
N LEU A 31 19.29 33.97 24.30
CA LEU A 31 20.32 34.93 23.90
C LEU A 31 20.34 36.12 24.85
N PHE A 32 21.54 36.67 25.06
CA PHE A 32 21.78 37.85 25.87
C PHE A 32 22.63 38.86 25.09
N HIS A 33 22.34 40.14 25.24
CA HIS A 33 23.13 41.24 24.69
C HIS A 33 23.26 42.37 25.71
N SER A 34 24.45 42.96 25.80
CA SER A 34 24.60 44.25 26.50
C SER A 34 24.13 45.35 25.55
N LEU A 35 23.29 46.27 26.04
CA LEU A 35 22.85 47.44 25.28
C LEU A 35 23.80 48.63 25.43
N ASN A 36 24.81 48.52 26.31
CA ASN A 36 25.82 49.56 26.55
C ASN A 36 25.28 50.98 26.82
N THR A 37 24.00 51.08 27.18
CA THR A 37 23.35 52.31 27.61
C THR A 37 22.77 52.15 29.02
N LYS A 38 22.73 53.27 29.74
CA LYS A 38 22.08 53.39 31.06
C LYS A 38 20.74 54.13 30.97
N GLU A 39 20.41 54.63 29.79
CA GLU A 39 19.21 55.42 29.51
C GLU A 39 18.12 54.47 28.98
N GLN A 40 16.89 54.65 29.48
CA GLN A 40 15.82 53.69 29.20
C GLN A 40 15.31 53.81 27.76
N SER A 41 15.16 55.03 27.24
CA SER A 41 14.61 55.25 25.91
C SER A 41 15.53 54.71 24.80
N GLU A 42 16.84 54.85 24.97
CA GLU A 42 17.87 54.28 24.11
C GLU A 42 17.87 52.74 24.21
N ALA A 43 17.70 52.19 25.41
CA ALA A 43 17.60 50.74 25.61
C ALA A 43 16.36 50.14 24.91
N GLU A 44 15.21 50.82 24.97
CA GLU A 44 13.99 50.42 24.27
C GLU A 44 14.13 50.51 22.75
N LEU A 45 14.87 51.51 22.25
CA LEU A 45 15.16 51.65 20.83
C LEU A 45 16.05 50.51 20.34
N GLN A 46 17.15 50.22 21.05
CA GLN A 46 18.02 49.09 20.73
C GLN A 46 17.31 47.73 20.87
N GLN A 47 16.37 47.59 21.83
CA GLN A 47 15.53 46.39 21.94
C GLN A 47 14.74 46.14 20.64
N LYS A 48 14.11 47.18 20.10
CA LYS A 48 13.34 47.08 18.84
C LYS A 48 14.23 46.70 17.66
N GLU A 49 15.43 47.26 17.57
CA GLU A 49 16.40 46.90 16.53
C GLU A 49 16.83 45.44 16.61
N LEU A 50 17.14 44.96 17.82
CA LEU A 50 17.51 43.56 18.05
C LEU A 50 16.34 42.61 17.78
N ASP A 51 15.12 42.99 18.16
CA ASP A 51 13.93 42.20 17.85
C ASP A 51 13.73 42.03 16.34
N LEU A 52 13.83 43.11 15.57
CA LEU A 52 13.76 43.08 14.11
C LEU A 52 14.87 42.19 13.50
N LYS A 53 16.09 42.26 14.04
CA LYS A 53 17.21 41.44 13.59
C LYS A 53 16.92 39.95 13.81
N TYR A 54 16.59 39.57 15.04
CA TYR A 54 16.38 38.17 15.39
C TYR A 54 15.10 37.58 14.81
N GLU A 55 14.08 38.40 14.54
CA GLU A 55 12.88 37.97 13.81
C GLU A 55 13.20 37.63 12.34
N LYS A 56 13.99 38.47 11.66
CA LYS A 56 14.47 38.20 10.29
C LYS A 56 15.31 36.93 10.21
N GLU A 57 16.27 36.78 11.14
CA GLU A 57 17.11 35.58 11.22
C GLU A 57 16.28 34.30 11.48
N GLN A 58 15.32 34.36 12.41
CA GLN A 58 14.42 33.23 12.68
C GLN A 58 13.54 32.88 11.49
N THR A 59 13.04 33.88 10.76
CA THR A 59 12.23 33.67 9.55
C THR A 59 13.05 33.00 8.44
N TYR A 60 14.31 33.41 8.26
CA TYR A 60 15.24 32.77 7.33
C TYR A 60 15.52 31.31 7.73
N ILE A 61 15.76 31.04 9.01
CA ILE A 61 16.02 29.68 9.52
C ILE A 61 14.78 28.78 9.35
N LEU A 62 13.58 29.29 9.67
CA LEU A 62 12.32 28.57 9.46
C LEU A 62 12.09 28.28 7.98
N LYS A 63 12.28 29.26 7.09
CA LYS A 63 12.14 29.06 5.64
C LYS A 63 13.18 28.08 5.07
N LYS A 64 14.40 28.06 5.63
CA LYS A 64 15.43 27.06 5.30
C LYS A 64 15.09 25.67 5.85
N SER A 65 14.48 25.59 7.02
CA SER A 65 13.99 24.35 7.63
C SER A 65 12.78 23.77 6.90
N GLU A 66 11.93 24.60 6.30
CA GLU A 66 10.80 24.17 5.46
C GLU A 66 11.24 23.70 4.06
N SER A 67 12.50 23.96 3.66
CA SER A 67 13.09 23.35 2.48
C SER A 67 13.45 21.90 2.78
N ILE A 68 12.47 21.01 2.64
CA ILE A 68 12.52 19.55 2.87
C ILE A 68 13.55 18.81 1.99
N PHE A 69 14.39 19.52 1.22
CA PHE A 69 15.29 18.93 0.24
C PHE A 69 16.75 19.42 0.32
N PRO A 70 17.44 19.35 1.48
CA PRO A 70 18.90 19.53 1.49
C PRO A 70 19.60 18.42 0.70
N LEU A 71 19.05 17.20 0.69
CA LEU A 71 19.62 16.03 -0.01
C LEU A 71 19.64 16.16 -1.55
N PHE A 72 18.67 16.86 -2.14
CA PHE A 72 18.57 16.99 -3.60
C PHE A 72 19.58 17.98 -4.19
N ILE A 73 20.08 18.92 -3.38
CA ILE A 73 21.05 19.93 -3.83
C ILE A 73 22.47 19.37 -3.82
N GLU A 74 22.82 18.57 -2.80
CA GLU A 74 24.17 18.00 -2.66
C GLU A 74 24.47 16.87 -3.66
N HIS A 75 23.46 16.09 -4.09
CA HIS A 75 23.66 14.92 -4.96
C HIS A 75 22.97 15.02 -6.33
N LYS A 76 22.76 16.23 -6.84
CA LYS A 76 22.00 16.48 -8.09
C LYS A 76 22.47 15.65 -9.30
N THR A 77 23.77 15.39 -9.42
CA THR A 77 24.36 14.62 -10.52
C THR A 77 24.08 13.13 -10.39
N THR A 78 24.16 12.57 -9.18
CA THR A 78 23.87 11.16 -8.90
C THR A 78 22.38 10.86 -9.08
N ILE A 79 21.51 11.78 -8.63
CA ILE A 79 20.06 11.66 -8.80
C ILE A 79 19.69 11.71 -10.29
N LEU A 80 20.29 12.62 -11.06
CA LEU A 80 20.07 12.69 -12.51
C LEU A 80 20.46 11.38 -13.21
N LEU A 81 21.59 10.78 -12.80
CA LEU A 81 22.05 9.49 -13.34
C LEU A 81 21.09 8.34 -12.99
N MET A 82 20.56 8.31 -11.76
CA MET A 82 19.54 7.31 -11.37
C MET A 82 18.25 7.45 -12.16
N VAL A 83 17.79 8.68 -12.41
CA VAL A 83 16.59 8.91 -13.21
C VAL A 83 16.82 8.51 -14.67
N ALA A 84 17.98 8.86 -15.25
CA ALA A 84 18.32 8.46 -16.61
C ALA A 84 18.42 6.93 -16.78
N THR A 85 19.04 6.24 -15.81
CA THR A 85 19.12 4.77 -15.80
C THR A 85 17.75 4.13 -15.65
N ALA A 86 16.89 4.65 -14.76
CA ALA A 86 15.52 4.15 -14.61
C ALA A 86 14.71 4.30 -15.91
N VAL A 87 14.74 5.46 -16.56
CA VAL A 87 14.02 5.71 -17.82
C VAL A 87 14.52 4.81 -18.94
N THR A 88 15.84 4.63 -19.07
CA THR A 88 16.42 3.74 -20.08
C THR A 88 16.05 2.28 -19.83
N THR A 89 16.03 1.80 -18.59
CA THR A 89 15.54 0.45 -18.28
C THR A 89 14.06 0.25 -18.62
N ILE A 90 13.21 1.23 -18.33
CA ILE A 90 11.78 1.17 -18.70
C ILE A 90 11.62 1.12 -20.23
N PHE A 91 12.40 1.92 -20.96
CA PHE A 91 12.36 1.95 -22.42
C PHE A 91 12.80 0.61 -23.04
N ILE A 92 13.89 0.02 -22.54
CA ILE A 92 14.38 -1.30 -22.99
C ILE A 92 13.34 -2.39 -22.68
N MET A 93 12.74 -2.35 -21.48
CA MET A 93 11.72 -3.32 -21.07
C MET A 93 10.47 -3.23 -21.96
N ASN A 94 10.06 -2.02 -22.35
CA ASN A 94 8.93 -1.81 -23.25
C ASN A 94 9.20 -2.37 -24.67
N ILE A 95 10.41 -2.16 -25.20
CA ILE A 95 10.83 -2.75 -26.48
C ILE A 95 10.81 -4.28 -26.40
N PHE A 96 11.34 -4.86 -25.33
CA PHE A 96 11.40 -6.31 -25.17
C PHE A 96 10.02 -6.94 -24.96
N TYR A 97 9.09 -6.20 -24.33
CA TYR A 97 7.71 -6.62 -24.17
C TYR A 97 6.97 -6.75 -25.51
N GLU A 98 7.10 -5.76 -26.40
CA GLU A 98 6.47 -5.82 -27.74
C GLU A 98 7.03 -6.98 -28.58
N ILE A 99 8.35 -7.19 -28.57
CA ILE A 99 9.00 -8.33 -29.26
C ILE A 99 8.50 -9.68 -28.71
N SER A 100 8.30 -9.77 -27.39
CA SER A 100 7.84 -11.00 -26.73
C SER A 100 6.36 -11.28 -27.04
N LYS A 101 5.54 -10.23 -27.09
CA LYS A 101 4.10 -10.32 -27.43
C LYS A 101 3.88 -10.81 -28.86
N GLU A 102 4.70 -10.32 -29.80
CA GLU A 102 4.63 -10.76 -31.20
C GLU A 102 4.96 -12.26 -31.34
N LYS A 103 5.98 -12.76 -30.63
CA LYS A 103 6.32 -14.19 -30.61
C LYS A 103 5.22 -15.07 -30.01
N ILE A 104 4.64 -14.68 -28.87
CA ILE A 104 3.55 -15.42 -28.22
C ILE A 104 2.31 -15.46 -29.12
N THR A 105 2.01 -14.36 -29.83
CA THR A 105 0.86 -14.29 -30.73
C THR A 105 1.03 -15.24 -31.92
N GLN A 106 2.24 -15.30 -32.51
CA GLN A 106 2.54 -16.24 -33.60
C GLN A 106 2.50 -17.72 -33.16
N GLU A 107 3.01 -18.02 -31.97
CA GLU A 107 2.97 -19.37 -31.41
C GLU A 107 1.52 -19.81 -31.12
N TYR A 108 0.69 -18.91 -30.59
CA TYR A 108 -0.74 -19.18 -30.36
C TYR A 108 -1.49 -19.40 -31.68
N THR A 109 -1.24 -18.62 -32.73
CA THR A 109 -1.89 -18.80 -34.03
C THR A 109 -1.52 -20.12 -34.70
N ASN A 110 -0.27 -20.56 -34.56
CA ASN A 110 0.20 -21.82 -35.13
C ASN A 110 -0.42 -23.03 -34.40
N ASN A 111 -0.46 -23.00 -33.07
CA ASN A 111 -1.07 -24.05 -32.26
C ASN A 111 -2.60 -24.14 -32.47
N LEU A 112 -3.27 -23.00 -32.65
CA LEU A 112 -4.72 -22.97 -32.94
C LEU A 112 -5.03 -23.52 -34.34
N ALA A 113 -4.19 -23.25 -35.33
CA ALA A 113 -4.32 -23.81 -36.67
C ALA A 113 -4.12 -25.34 -36.67
N GLU A 114 -3.13 -25.84 -35.94
CA GLU A 114 -2.87 -27.28 -35.79
C GLU A 114 -4.00 -28.00 -35.04
N LEU A 115 -4.58 -27.37 -34.01
CA LEU A 115 -5.72 -27.92 -33.29
C LEU A 115 -6.98 -28.00 -34.17
N ASN A 116 -7.25 -26.97 -34.97
CA ASN A 116 -8.39 -26.95 -35.89
C ASN A 116 -8.26 -28.01 -37.00
N GLN A 117 -7.07 -28.21 -37.55
CA GLN A 117 -6.80 -29.25 -38.55
C GLN A 117 -6.97 -30.67 -37.97
N ASN A 118 -6.57 -30.87 -36.71
CA ASN A 118 -6.81 -32.13 -36.00
C ASN A 118 -8.28 -32.35 -35.64
N LEU A 119 -9.04 -31.28 -35.39
CA LEU A 119 -10.48 -31.37 -35.12
C LEU A 119 -11.29 -31.71 -36.38
N GLU A 120 -10.97 -31.09 -37.51
CA GLU A 120 -11.61 -31.34 -38.80
C GLU A 120 -11.39 -32.78 -39.30
N SER A 121 -10.17 -33.29 -39.16
CA SER A 121 -9.85 -34.69 -39.51
C SER A 121 -10.57 -35.70 -38.61
N LYS A 122 -10.75 -35.38 -37.32
CA LYS A 122 -11.49 -36.22 -36.38
C LYS A 122 -13.00 -36.20 -36.66
N LEU A 123 -13.57 -35.03 -36.97
CA LEU A 123 -14.98 -34.87 -37.37
C LEU A 123 -15.31 -35.63 -38.67
N GLN A 124 -14.41 -35.68 -39.66
CA GLN A 124 -14.59 -36.48 -40.88
C GLN A 124 -14.54 -37.99 -40.61
N SER A 125 -13.75 -38.44 -39.63
CA SER A 125 -13.70 -39.85 -39.23
C SER A 125 -14.94 -40.29 -38.44
N GLU A 126 -15.52 -39.38 -37.64
CA GLU A 126 -16.73 -39.64 -36.86
C GLU A 126 -18.02 -39.53 -37.71
N SER A 127 -18.06 -38.65 -38.72
CA SER A 127 -19.21 -38.58 -39.65
C SER A 127 -19.35 -39.83 -40.53
N ALA A 128 -18.23 -40.49 -40.86
CA ALA A 128 -18.23 -41.77 -41.57
C ALA A 128 -18.75 -42.94 -40.70
N LEU A 129 -18.62 -42.86 -39.38
CA LEU A 129 -19.24 -43.82 -38.44
C LEU A 129 -20.74 -43.53 -38.21
N ALA A 130 -21.14 -42.25 -38.22
CA ALA A 130 -22.50 -41.81 -37.91
C ALA A 130 -23.53 -42.05 -39.02
N GLU A 131 -23.13 -42.20 -40.29
CA GLU A 131 -24.03 -42.61 -41.37
C GLU A 131 -24.54 -44.05 -41.22
N ASN A 132 -23.84 -44.91 -40.46
CA ASN A 132 -24.27 -46.30 -40.23
C ASN A 132 -25.28 -46.47 -39.07
N ILE A 133 -25.58 -45.42 -38.29
CA ILE A 133 -26.39 -45.54 -37.05
C ILE A 133 -27.75 -44.81 -37.14
N LYS A 134 -28.03 -44.05 -38.21
CA LYS A 134 -29.32 -43.37 -38.44
C LYS A 134 -30.44 -44.32 -38.91
N SER A 135 -30.68 -45.39 -38.17
CA SER A 135 -31.88 -46.22 -38.28
C SER A 135 -32.31 -46.77 -36.93
N GLN A 136 -32.47 -45.92 -35.90
CA GLN A 136 -33.52 -46.12 -34.91
C GLN A 136 -33.72 -44.93 -33.96
N GLU A 137 -34.99 -44.50 -33.94
CA GLU A 137 -35.77 -43.90 -32.85
C GLU A 137 -35.54 -42.46 -32.37
N PHE A 138 -36.69 -41.79 -32.36
CA PHE A 138 -37.01 -40.43 -31.98
C PHE A 138 -37.99 -40.56 -30.80
N SER A 139 -37.82 -39.80 -29.72
CA SER A 139 -38.94 -39.15 -29.01
C SER A 139 -38.45 -38.22 -27.90
N MET A 140 -39.07 -37.03 -27.92
CA MET A 140 -38.90 -35.87 -27.05
C MET A 140 -39.61 -36.05 -25.70
N VAL A 141 -39.12 -35.41 -24.64
CA VAL A 141 -39.97 -34.82 -23.58
C VAL A 141 -39.31 -33.54 -23.05
N GLU A 142 -40.05 -32.44 -23.20
CA GLU A 142 -39.79 -31.08 -22.72
C GLU A 142 -40.49 -30.88 -21.36
N GLY A 143 -39.89 -30.11 -20.45
CA GLY A 143 -40.40 -29.92 -19.09
C GLY A 143 -39.99 -28.57 -18.50
N ASP A 144 -40.91 -27.62 -18.65
CA ASP A 144 -40.94 -26.19 -18.33
C ASP A 144 -40.84 -25.88 -16.81
N THR A 145 -40.09 -24.84 -16.41
CA THR A 145 -40.11 -24.29 -15.04
C THR A 145 -40.31 -22.78 -15.07
N ASN A 146 -41.53 -22.34 -14.81
CA ASN A 146 -41.88 -20.95 -14.56
C ASN A 146 -42.82 -20.83 -13.36
N THR A 147 -42.28 -20.66 -12.15
CA THR A 147 -42.84 -19.85 -11.05
C THR A 147 -41.77 -19.81 -9.94
N ILE A 148 -41.26 -18.67 -9.47
CA ILE A 148 -41.89 -17.87 -8.40
C ILE A 148 -41.32 -16.44 -8.44
N VAL A 149 -42.27 -15.50 -8.40
CA VAL A 149 -42.13 -14.06 -8.42
C VAL A 149 -41.77 -13.51 -7.03
N LYS A 150 -40.81 -12.57 -7.00
CA LYS A 150 -40.62 -11.44 -6.05
C LYS A 150 -40.97 -11.66 -4.57
N GLN A 151 -39.95 -11.61 -3.71
CA GLN A 151 -40.06 -11.01 -2.37
C GLN A 151 -38.83 -10.18 -1.96
N ILE A 152 -39.09 -8.88 -1.77
CA ILE A 152 -38.66 -8.02 -0.66
C ILE A 152 -37.15 -7.68 -0.50
N LYS A 153 -36.87 -6.37 -0.64
CA LYS A 153 -35.68 -5.66 -0.20
C LYS A 153 -35.34 -5.96 1.28
N GLN A 154 -34.50 -6.94 1.53
CA GLN A 154 -33.65 -6.98 2.73
C GLN A 154 -32.23 -6.71 2.26
N LYS A 155 -31.50 -5.82 2.92
CA LYS A 155 -30.05 -5.69 2.69
C LYS A 155 -29.47 -7.09 2.92
N PRO A 156 -28.82 -7.72 1.93
CA PRO A 156 -28.46 -9.12 2.01
C PRO A 156 -27.63 -9.32 3.29
N LYS A 157 -28.05 -10.26 4.13
CA LYS A 157 -27.29 -10.66 5.33
C LYS A 157 -25.93 -11.10 4.81
N VAL A 158 -24.91 -10.27 5.01
CA VAL A 158 -23.57 -10.52 4.48
C VAL A 158 -23.12 -11.88 5.03
N LEU A 159 -22.95 -12.84 4.12
CA LEU A 159 -22.48 -14.18 4.45
C LEU A 159 -21.00 -14.07 4.81
N ILE A 160 -20.68 -14.28 6.09
CA ILE A 160 -19.28 -14.32 6.56
C ILE A 160 -18.82 -15.76 6.31
N PRO A 161 -17.77 -15.98 5.51
CA PRO A 161 -17.35 -17.32 5.15
C PRO A 161 -16.73 -18.05 6.34
N GLU A 162 -16.80 -19.38 6.33
CA GLU A 162 -16.03 -20.22 7.25
C GLU A 162 -14.53 -20.04 7.02
N PHE A 163 -13.76 -19.99 8.11
CA PHE A 163 -12.35 -19.67 8.07
C PHE A 163 -11.55 -20.41 9.14
N GLU A 164 -10.27 -20.63 8.85
CA GLU A 164 -9.30 -21.19 9.78
C GLU A 164 -8.12 -20.22 9.96
N ILE A 165 -7.69 -20.00 11.21
CA ILE A 165 -6.49 -19.21 11.50
C ILE A 165 -5.29 -20.16 11.49
N VAL A 166 -4.49 -20.06 10.44
CA VAL A 166 -3.32 -20.93 10.23
C VAL A 166 -2.15 -20.50 11.11
N ARG A 167 -1.90 -19.20 11.17
CA ARG A 167 -0.70 -18.66 11.83
C ARG A 167 -0.91 -17.23 12.30
N THR A 168 -0.24 -16.86 13.39
CA THR A 168 -0.16 -15.48 13.86
C THR A 168 1.30 -15.16 14.20
N GLU A 169 1.77 -14.01 13.74
CA GLU A 169 3.13 -13.52 13.98
C GLU A 169 3.08 -12.20 14.74
N HIS A 170 3.97 -12.03 15.71
CA HIS A 170 4.25 -10.75 16.35
C HIS A 170 5.48 -10.14 15.70
N LEU A 171 5.33 -9.02 14.99
CA LEU A 171 6.38 -8.44 14.14
C LEU A 171 7.21 -7.36 14.84
N SER A 172 6.60 -6.54 15.70
CA SER A 172 7.31 -5.43 16.36
C SER A 172 6.75 -5.14 17.74
N GLY A 173 7.62 -5.17 18.75
CA GLY A 173 7.26 -4.81 20.12
C GLY A 173 7.09 -3.30 20.34
N ALA A 174 7.76 -2.44 19.55
CA ALA A 174 7.62 -0.99 19.68
C ALA A 174 6.29 -0.49 19.09
N PHE A 175 5.78 -1.16 18.06
CA PHE A 175 4.51 -0.82 17.40
C PHE A 175 3.37 -1.80 17.73
N ASN A 176 3.63 -2.79 18.60
CA ASN A 176 2.75 -3.93 18.87
C ASN A 176 2.06 -4.43 17.60
N GLN A 177 2.86 -4.70 16.56
CA GLN A 177 2.33 -5.09 15.26
C GLN A 177 2.14 -6.60 15.19
N GLY A 178 0.93 -7.03 14.85
CA GLY A 178 0.58 -8.42 14.61
C GLY A 178 0.27 -8.70 13.14
N LYS A 179 0.56 -9.92 12.69
CA LYS A 179 0.15 -10.40 11.37
C LYS A 179 -0.56 -11.74 11.50
N VAL A 180 -1.78 -11.82 10.97
CA VAL A 180 -2.64 -13.01 11.04
C VAL A 180 -2.84 -13.58 9.64
N PHE A 181 -2.67 -14.89 9.51
CA PHE A 181 -2.80 -15.63 8.26
C PHE A 181 -3.99 -16.57 8.36
N VAL A 182 -4.92 -16.45 7.43
CA VAL A 182 -6.23 -17.10 7.50
C VAL A 182 -6.55 -17.79 6.17
N THR A 183 -7.13 -18.98 6.21
CA THR A 183 -7.67 -19.68 5.04
C THR A 183 -9.19 -19.66 5.05
N ILE A 184 -9.78 -19.67 3.84
CA ILE A 184 -11.23 -19.53 3.62
C ILE A 184 -11.73 -20.74 2.83
N ASN A 185 -12.66 -21.50 3.41
CA ASN A 185 -13.11 -22.79 2.91
C ASN A 185 -14.37 -22.67 2.03
N ASP A 186 -15.12 -21.59 2.20
CA ASP A 186 -16.46 -21.39 1.65
C ASP A 186 -16.51 -20.40 0.47
N ILE A 187 -17.65 -20.40 -0.23
CA ILE A 187 -18.01 -19.32 -1.15
C ILE A 187 -18.05 -18.00 -0.38
N PHE A 188 -17.21 -17.06 -0.79
CA PHE A 188 -17.08 -15.75 -0.16
C PHE A 188 -17.55 -14.62 -1.08
N THR A 189 -17.84 -13.47 -0.46
CA THR A 189 -18.03 -12.20 -1.16
C THR A 189 -17.01 -11.19 -0.62
N THR A 190 -16.64 -10.20 -1.40
CA THR A 190 -15.70 -9.14 -0.98
C THR A 190 -16.13 -8.47 0.32
N GLU A 191 -17.42 -8.17 0.47
CA GLU A 191 -17.97 -7.60 1.70
C GLU A 191 -17.92 -8.60 2.88
N GLY A 192 -18.15 -9.89 2.63
CA GLY A 192 -18.00 -10.95 3.63
C GLY A 192 -16.57 -11.07 4.15
N LEU A 193 -15.58 -10.99 3.25
CA LEU A 193 -14.16 -10.98 3.62
C LEU A 193 -13.80 -9.73 4.45
N ARG A 194 -14.32 -8.54 4.07
CA ARG A 194 -14.09 -7.31 4.84
C ARG A 194 -14.66 -7.40 6.25
N VAL A 195 -15.91 -7.88 6.38
CA VAL A 195 -16.55 -8.06 7.70
C VAL A 195 -15.82 -9.11 8.54
N LEU A 196 -15.30 -10.17 7.92
CA LEU A 196 -14.43 -11.14 8.60
C LEU A 196 -13.17 -10.46 9.15
N CYS A 197 -12.47 -9.66 8.35
CA CYS A 197 -11.29 -8.93 8.79
C CYS A 197 -11.58 -7.98 9.96
N GLN A 198 -12.71 -7.27 9.94
CA GLN A 198 -13.12 -6.41 11.06
C GLN A 198 -13.38 -7.23 12.34
N LYS A 199 -14.01 -8.41 12.23
CA LYS A 199 -14.18 -9.30 13.39
C LYS A 199 -12.85 -9.79 13.96
N LEU A 200 -11.91 -10.14 13.08
CA LEU A 200 -10.57 -10.56 13.49
C LEU A 200 -9.78 -9.39 14.11
N GLN A 201 -9.89 -8.18 13.57
CA GLN A 201 -9.29 -6.98 14.15
C GLN A 201 -9.79 -6.74 15.59
N ILE A 202 -11.10 -6.90 15.84
CA ILE A 202 -11.68 -6.77 17.20
C ILE A 202 -11.19 -7.92 18.11
N ARG A 203 -11.06 -9.14 17.57
CA ARG A 203 -10.59 -10.31 18.33
C ARG A 203 -9.14 -10.13 18.81
N TYR A 204 -8.28 -9.57 17.97
CA TYR A 204 -6.85 -9.40 18.23
C TYR A 204 -6.49 -7.97 18.70
N LYS A 205 -7.23 -7.47 19.69
CA LYS A 205 -7.10 -6.10 20.23
C LYS A 205 -5.78 -5.83 20.95
N GLU A 206 -4.99 -6.87 21.23
CA GLU A 206 -3.65 -6.75 21.79
C GLU A 206 -2.65 -6.08 20.83
N TYR A 207 -2.93 -6.13 19.53
CA TYR A 207 -2.11 -5.47 18.52
C TYR A 207 -2.61 -4.05 18.29
N SER A 208 -1.71 -3.07 18.42
CA SER A 208 -1.99 -1.69 18.03
C SER A 208 -1.99 -1.53 16.51
N ASN A 209 -1.29 -2.40 15.80
CA ASN A 209 -1.28 -2.44 14.34
C ASN A 209 -1.48 -3.90 13.90
N ILE A 210 -2.45 -4.17 13.03
CA ILE A 210 -2.71 -5.55 12.59
C ILE A 210 -2.75 -5.63 11.07
N ILE A 211 -2.13 -6.69 10.54
CA ILE A 211 -2.24 -7.08 9.14
C ILE A 211 -2.92 -8.45 9.10
N ILE A 212 -3.96 -8.60 8.29
CA ILE A 212 -4.67 -9.85 8.09
C ILE A 212 -4.56 -10.23 6.62
N CYS A 213 -4.02 -11.41 6.34
CA CYS A 213 -3.92 -11.97 5.01
C CYS A 213 -4.88 -13.16 4.87
N LEU A 214 -5.77 -13.08 3.89
CA LEU A 214 -6.77 -14.12 3.60
C LEU A 214 -6.34 -14.92 2.37
N TYR A 215 -6.38 -16.24 2.47
CA TYR A 215 -5.98 -17.17 1.42
C TYR A 215 -7.10 -18.18 1.13
N THR A 216 -7.07 -18.79 -0.06
CA THR A 216 -7.92 -19.94 -0.37
C THR A 216 -7.55 -21.14 0.51
N ASP A 217 -8.53 -21.98 0.83
CA ASP A 217 -8.28 -23.26 1.49
C ASP A 217 -7.96 -24.39 0.50
N ASP A 218 -7.06 -24.11 -0.44
CA ASP A 218 -6.48 -25.10 -1.34
C ASP A 218 -5.01 -25.39 -0.94
N VAL A 219 -4.32 -26.23 -1.71
CA VAL A 219 -2.93 -26.60 -1.43
C VAL A 219 -2.01 -25.37 -1.43
N VAL A 220 -2.24 -24.43 -2.34
CA VAL A 220 -1.40 -23.24 -2.53
C VAL A 220 -1.69 -22.22 -1.43
N GLY A 221 -2.95 -21.92 -1.16
CA GLY A 221 -3.36 -20.94 -0.17
C GLY A 221 -3.03 -21.37 1.26
N ARG A 222 -3.19 -22.65 1.60
CA ARG A 222 -2.68 -23.19 2.87
C ARG A 222 -1.17 -23.09 2.97
N ALA A 223 -0.43 -23.40 1.89
CA ALA A 223 1.02 -23.27 1.90
C ALA A 223 1.48 -21.81 2.06
N LEU A 224 0.79 -20.86 1.40
CA LEU A 224 1.04 -19.43 1.58
C LEU A 224 0.79 -18.97 3.01
N ALA A 225 -0.34 -19.37 3.61
CA ALA A 225 -0.67 -19.05 4.99
C ALA A 225 0.37 -19.61 5.99
N ASN A 226 0.96 -20.76 5.67
CA ASN A 226 2.05 -21.39 6.41
C ASN A 226 3.45 -20.80 6.13
N GLY A 227 3.57 -19.84 5.20
CA GLY A 227 4.85 -19.23 4.84
C GLY A 227 5.70 -20.02 3.84
N LEU A 228 5.14 -21.04 3.20
CA LEU A 228 5.79 -21.89 2.19
C LEU A 228 5.54 -21.42 0.75
N GLY A 229 5.12 -20.17 0.54
CA GLY A 229 4.69 -19.65 -0.76
C GLY A 229 5.70 -19.73 -1.90
N LYS A 230 7.01 -19.76 -1.59
CA LYS A 230 8.10 -19.79 -2.59
C LYS A 230 8.14 -21.06 -3.45
N THR A 231 7.42 -22.11 -3.06
CA THR A 231 7.38 -23.39 -3.82
C THR A 231 6.41 -23.37 -4.99
N PHE A 232 5.56 -22.34 -5.12
CA PHE A 232 4.53 -22.23 -6.16
C PHE A 232 4.84 -21.13 -7.16
N SER A 233 4.28 -21.23 -8.37
CA SER A 233 4.44 -20.20 -9.40
C SER A 233 3.78 -18.88 -8.98
N LEU A 234 4.25 -17.77 -9.56
CA LEU A 234 3.68 -16.44 -9.28
C LEU A 234 2.17 -16.38 -9.57
N ARG A 235 1.71 -17.07 -10.61
CA ARG A 235 0.29 -17.12 -10.99
C ARG A 235 -0.54 -17.81 -9.91
N GLU A 236 -0.09 -18.98 -9.45
CA GLU A 236 -0.76 -19.73 -8.37
C GLU A 236 -0.80 -18.92 -7.08
N GLN A 237 0.30 -18.27 -6.72
CA GLN A 237 0.35 -17.43 -5.52
C GLN A 237 -0.64 -16.27 -5.58
N LYS A 238 -0.75 -15.62 -6.75
CA LYS A 238 -1.69 -14.52 -6.99
C LYS A 238 -3.15 -14.97 -6.94
N THR A 239 -3.45 -16.15 -7.47
CA THR A 239 -4.81 -16.71 -7.42
C THR A 239 -5.22 -17.13 -6.02
N ALA A 240 -4.29 -17.64 -5.22
CA ALA A 240 -4.57 -18.12 -3.87
C ALA A 240 -4.63 -17.02 -2.80
N TRP A 241 -4.04 -15.83 -3.04
CA TRP A 241 -4.10 -14.70 -2.10
C TRP A 241 -5.34 -13.84 -2.35
N LEU A 242 -6.38 -14.06 -1.53
CA LEU A 242 -7.71 -13.47 -1.69
C LEU A 242 -7.77 -12.00 -1.31
N ALA A 243 -7.25 -11.63 -0.14
CA ALA A 243 -7.33 -10.27 0.36
C ALA A 243 -6.24 -9.95 1.37
N MET A 244 -5.98 -8.65 1.53
CA MET A 244 -5.17 -8.10 2.60
C MET A 244 -5.95 -6.99 3.29
N TYR A 245 -6.00 -7.06 4.62
CA TYR A 245 -6.52 -6.00 5.47
C TYR A 245 -5.42 -5.48 6.38
N SER A 246 -5.38 -4.18 6.61
CA SER A 246 -4.54 -3.59 7.64
C SER A 246 -5.32 -2.57 8.45
N TYR A 247 -5.02 -2.50 9.74
CA TYR A 247 -5.58 -1.48 10.63
C TYR A 247 -4.50 -0.85 11.49
N ASN A 248 -4.52 0.47 11.54
CA ASN A 248 -3.69 1.31 12.39
C ASN A 248 -4.57 2.44 12.98
N PRO A 249 -4.46 2.78 14.27
CA PRO A 249 -5.17 3.89 14.90
C PRO A 249 -5.04 5.25 14.19
N VAL A 250 -3.92 5.50 13.51
CA VAL A 250 -3.64 6.77 12.81
C VAL A 250 -4.19 6.76 11.39
N GLU A 251 -3.94 5.69 10.64
CA GLU A 251 -4.29 5.59 9.21
C GLU A 251 -5.71 5.04 8.97
N GLY A 252 -6.31 4.41 9.99
CA GLY A 252 -7.60 3.75 9.90
C GLY A 252 -7.50 2.33 9.35
N GLU A 253 -8.64 1.84 8.85
CA GLU A 253 -8.71 0.55 8.17
C GLU A 253 -8.40 0.69 6.68
N TYR A 254 -7.71 -0.30 6.15
CA TYR A 254 -7.44 -0.45 4.73
C TYR A 254 -7.72 -1.89 4.32
N PHE A 255 -8.47 -2.08 3.22
CA PHE A 255 -8.84 -3.39 2.70
C PHE A 255 -8.55 -3.43 1.21
N ASN A 256 -7.75 -4.42 0.80
CA ASN A 256 -7.40 -4.71 -0.58
C ASN A 256 -7.88 -6.12 -0.93
N ASP A 257 -8.83 -6.21 -1.86
CA ASP A 257 -9.42 -7.46 -2.36
C ASP A 257 -8.65 -8.07 -3.54
N ASN A 258 -7.53 -7.47 -3.91
CA ASN A 258 -6.61 -7.98 -4.91
C ASN A 258 -5.15 -7.60 -4.55
N PRO A 259 -4.55 -8.25 -3.54
CA PRO A 259 -3.22 -7.92 -3.03
C PRO A 259 -2.07 -8.37 -3.95
N THR A 260 -2.35 -8.77 -5.18
CA THR A 260 -1.37 -9.36 -6.11
C THR A 260 -0.19 -8.45 -6.46
N GLY A 261 -0.35 -7.13 -6.29
CA GLY A 261 0.73 -6.15 -6.47
C GLY A 261 1.86 -6.26 -5.45
N TYR A 262 1.62 -6.90 -4.29
CA TYR A 262 2.65 -7.13 -3.27
C TYR A 262 3.52 -8.36 -3.56
N ILE A 263 3.15 -9.19 -4.53
CA ILE A 263 3.96 -10.33 -4.95
C ILE A 263 4.85 -9.90 -6.11
N SER A 264 6.12 -9.60 -5.82
CA SER A 264 7.14 -9.30 -6.84
C SER A 264 7.72 -10.58 -7.43
N THR A 265 8.08 -10.55 -8.71
CA THR A 265 9.05 -11.50 -9.29
C THR A 265 10.40 -11.30 -8.61
N GLN A 266 10.80 -12.22 -7.74
CA GLN A 266 12.21 -12.37 -7.34
C GLN A 266 12.94 -13.25 -8.34
#